data_AF-A0A4U2E5R3-F1
#
_entry.id   AF-A0A4U2E5R3-F1
#
_cell.length_a   1.000
_cell.length_b   1.000
_cell.length_c   1.000
_cell.angle_alpha   90.00
_cell.angle_beta   90.00
_cell.angle_gamma   90.00
#
_symmetry.space_group_name_H-M   'P 1'
#
loop_
_entity.id
_entity.type
_entity.pdbx_description
1 polymer ?
#
loop_
_entity_poly.entity_id
_entity_poly.type
_entity_poly.pdbx_seq_one_letter_code
_entity_poly.pdbx_strand_id
1 'polypeptide(L)'
;FPLIMDFSQLKGGVLLPTMRQQISFFNPFTCGSDNQNIALTGGSGAGKSFLVQEIAETVYAMGGKVWILDKGASYKKLTLSLGGTYMTHANIFLNPFTHL
;
A
#
# COMPACT_ATOMS: atom_id res chain seq x y z
N PHE A 1 13.68 -11.83 -34.39
CA PHE A 1 13.49 -10.42 -33.97
C PHE A 1 13.64 -10.35 -32.46
N PRO A 2 14.67 -9.68 -31.89
CA PRO A 2 14.66 -9.46 -30.46
C PRO A 2 13.70 -8.31 -30.18
N LEU A 3 12.63 -8.60 -29.46
CA LEU A 3 11.68 -7.60 -29.02
C LEU A 3 12.28 -6.95 -27.75
N ILE A 4 13.09 -5.91 -27.95
CA ILE A 4 13.65 -5.12 -26.86
C ILE A 4 12.56 -4.12 -26.44
N MET A 5 11.95 -4.36 -25.28
CA MET A 5 11.08 -3.42 -24.58
C MET A 5 11.69 -3.08 -23.23
N ASP A 6 12.73 -2.23 -23.23
CA ASP A 6 13.18 -1.59 -22.00
C ASP A 6 12.35 -0.33 -21.75
N PHE A 7 11.50 -0.36 -20.73
CA PHE A 7 10.88 0.84 -20.19
C PHE A 7 11.79 1.38 -19.07
N SER A 8 12.49 2.47 -19.36
CA SER A 8 13.50 3.11 -18.51
C SER A 8 12.93 3.84 -17.28
N GLN A 9 12.04 3.20 -16.51
CA GLN A 9 11.51 3.76 -15.26
C GLN A 9 11.21 2.68 -14.20
N LEU A 10 12.18 1.79 -13.93
CA LEU A 10 12.12 0.91 -12.76
C LEU A 10 12.36 1.72 -11.47
N LYS A 11 11.42 2.59 -11.11
CA LYS A 11 11.35 3.20 -9.79
C LYS A 11 10.49 2.26 -8.96
N GLY A 12 11.13 1.49 -8.07
CA GLY A 12 10.52 0.38 -7.32
C GLY A 12 9.13 0.70 -6.75
N GLY A 13 8.30 -0.32 -6.59
CA GLY A 13 6.88 -0.17 -6.31
C GLY A 13 6.15 -1.50 -6.48
N VAL A 14 4.82 -1.45 -6.44
CA VAL A 14 3.98 -2.63 -6.67
C VAL A 14 4.04 -3.00 -8.16
N LEU A 15 4.24 -4.28 -8.45
CA LEU A 15 4.24 -4.78 -9.82
C LEU A 15 2.80 -4.92 -10.32
N LEU A 16 2.44 -4.15 -11.34
CA LEU A 16 1.10 -4.16 -11.94
C LEU A 16 1.16 -4.49 -13.43
N PRO A 17 0.25 -5.34 -13.94
CA PRO A 17 0.10 -5.54 -15.36
C PRO A 17 -0.57 -4.33 -16.02
N THR A 18 -0.10 -3.97 -17.21
CA THR A 18 -0.77 -2.98 -18.06
C THR A 18 -1.75 -3.66 -19.01
N MET A 19 -2.72 -2.90 -19.51
CA MET A 19 -3.64 -3.37 -20.57
C MET A 19 -2.94 -3.72 -21.89
N ARG A 20 -1.66 -3.38 -22.03
CA ARG A 20 -0.82 -3.71 -23.19
C ARG A 20 0.04 -4.96 -22.99
N GLN A 21 -0.23 -5.75 -21.94
CA GLN A 21 0.55 -6.94 -21.56
C GLN A 21 2.03 -6.61 -21.24
N GLN A 22 2.30 -5.38 -20.80
CA GLN A 22 3.60 -4.95 -20.30
C GLN A 22 3.58 -4.90 -18.77
N ILE A 23 4.74 -5.12 -18.15
CA ILE A 23 4.93 -4.98 -16.71
C ILE A 23 5.17 -3.49 -16.39
N SER A 24 4.51 -2.97 -15.36
CA SER A 24 4.73 -1.62 -14.85
C SER A 24 4.91 -1.64 -13.34
N PHE A 25 5.72 -0.71 -12.81
CA PHE A 25 5.88 -0.50 -11.38
C PHE A 25 5.07 0.71 -10.96
N PHE A 26 4.22 0.53 -9.95
CA PHE A 26 3.42 1.58 -9.38
C PHE A 26 3.97 1.98 -8.01
N ASN A 27 4.41 3.23 -7.90
CA ASN A 27 4.85 3.82 -6.65
C ASN A 27 4.08 5.11 -6.38
N PRO A 28 3.26 5.17 -5.31
CA PRO A 28 2.49 6.36 -4.92
C PRO A 28 3.32 7.65 -4.85
N PHE A 29 4.59 7.52 -4.45
CA PHE A 29 5.46 8.64 -4.11
C PHE A 29 6.22 9.20 -5.32
N THR A 30 6.25 8.50 -6.45
CA THR A 30 7.01 8.94 -7.63
C THR A 30 6.13 9.40 -8.79
N CYS A 31 4.84 9.60 -8.56
CA CYS A 31 3.86 9.97 -9.59
C CYS A 31 3.97 11.43 -10.10
N GLY A 32 5.00 12.19 -9.71
CA GLY A 32 5.28 13.52 -10.24
C GLY A 32 4.28 14.62 -9.83
N SER A 33 3.48 14.37 -8.79
CA SER A 33 2.52 15.32 -8.20
C SER A 33 3.05 15.80 -6.84
N ASP A 34 2.77 17.06 -6.49
CA ASP A 34 3.09 17.62 -5.17
C ASP A 34 2.33 16.90 -4.04
N ASN A 35 1.14 16.37 -4.36
CA ASN A 35 0.32 15.58 -3.44
C ASN A 35 0.26 14.13 -3.90
N GLN A 36 0.54 13.20 -2.98
CA GLN A 36 0.65 11.75 -3.23
C GLN A 36 -0.55 10.96 -2.67
N ASN A 37 -1.70 11.62 -2.57
CA ASN A 37 -2.92 11.01 -2.06
C ASN A 37 -3.54 10.09 -3.10
N ILE A 38 -3.96 8.89 -2.68
CA ILE A 38 -4.61 7.90 -3.55
C ILE A 38 -6.01 7.61 -3.00
N ALA A 39 -7.00 7.58 -3.90
CA ALA A 39 -8.34 7.10 -3.61
C ALA A 39 -8.59 5.78 -4.36
N LEU A 40 -9.01 4.74 -3.64
CA LEU A 40 -9.33 3.42 -4.21
C LEU A 40 -10.81 3.09 -3.94
N THR A 41 -11.57 2.87 -5.01
CA THR A 41 -13.01 2.57 -4.95
C THR A 41 -13.32 1.25 -5.66
N GLY A 42 -14.35 0.54 -5.20
CA GLY A 42 -14.77 -0.74 -5.78
C GLY A 42 -15.77 -1.47 -4.88
N GLY A 43 -16.54 -2.39 -5.44
CA GLY A 43 -17.53 -3.18 -4.71
C GLY A 43 -16.93 -4.15 -3.68
N SER A 44 -17.77 -4.69 -2.78
CA SER A 44 -17.34 -5.77 -1.88
C SER A 44 -16.81 -6.95 -2.71
N GLY A 45 -15.67 -7.52 -2.32
CA GLY A 45 -15.02 -8.62 -3.07
C GLY A 45 -14.17 -8.21 -4.27
N ALA A 46 -14.13 -6.93 -4.66
CA ALA A 46 -13.36 -6.46 -5.82
C ALA A 46 -11.81 -6.47 -5.64
N GLY A 47 -11.28 -7.06 -4.56
CA GLY A 47 -9.84 -7.13 -4.32
C GLY A 47 -9.19 -5.85 -3.79
N LYS A 48 -9.95 -4.84 -3.37
CA LYS A 48 -9.41 -3.58 -2.82
C LYS A 48 -8.43 -3.80 -1.66
N SER A 49 -8.83 -4.62 -0.68
CA SER A 49 -7.99 -4.88 0.49
C SER A 49 -6.70 -5.60 0.10
N PHE A 50 -6.74 -6.48 -0.90
CA PHE A 50 -5.57 -7.16 -1.42
C PHE A 50 -4.60 -6.17 -2.06
N LEU A 51 -5.09 -5.28 -2.93
CA LEU A 51 -4.26 -4.25 -3.55
C LEU A 51 -3.62 -3.30 -2.51
N VAL A 52 -4.38 -2.85 -1.51
CA VAL A 52 -3.86 -1.97 -0.46
C VAL A 52 -2.84 -2.69 0.42
N GLN A 53 -3.01 -3.99 0.68
CA GLN A 53 -2.03 -4.81 1.39
C GLN A 53 -0.69 -4.84 0.66
N GLU A 54 -0.71 -5.05 -0.65
CA GLU A 54 0.51 -5.13 -1.45
C GLU A 54 1.24 -3.77 -1.56
N ILE A 55 0.47 -2.68 -1.66
CA ILE A 55 1.01 -1.33 -1.56
C ILE A 55 1.65 -1.10 -0.18
N ALA A 56 0.96 -1.44 0.90
CA ALA A 56 1.46 -1.29 2.26
C ALA A 56 2.75 -2.09 2.51
N GLU A 57 2.81 -3.33 2.05
CA GLU A 57 4.00 -4.18 2.13
C GLU A 57 5.17 -3.59 1.36
N THR A 58 4.92 -3.10 0.14
CA THR A 58 5.96 -2.46 -0.68
C THR A 58 6.50 -1.20 -0.02
N VAL A 59 5.62 -0.34 0.52
CA VAL A 59 6.03 0.88 1.23
C VAL A 59 6.85 0.53 2.47
N TYR A 60 6.44 -0.50 3.22
CA TYR A 60 7.20 -0.99 4.37
C TYR A 60 8.57 -1.55 3.96
N ALA A 61 8.64 -2.34 2.89
CA ALA A 61 9.88 -2.88 2.33
C ALA A 61 10.86 -1.80 1.85
N MET A 62 10.33 -0.65 1.41
CA MET A 62 11.13 0.54 1.07
C MET A 62 11.61 1.33 2.30
N GLY A 63 11.33 0.86 3.52
CA GLY A 63 11.66 1.55 4.77
C GLY A 63 10.66 2.63 5.19
N GLY A 64 9.49 2.68 4.54
CA GLY A 64 8.41 3.59 4.89
C GLY A 64 7.65 3.17 6.15
N LYS A 65 6.98 4.13 6.78
CA LYS A 65 6.06 3.86 7.90
C LYS A 65 4.64 3.77 7.37
N VAL A 66 3.91 2.75 7.81
CA VAL A 66 2.53 2.50 7.37
C VAL A 66 1.63 2.42 8.59
N TRP A 67 0.55 3.20 8.59
CA TRP A 67 -0.52 3.14 9.57
C TRP A 67 -1.82 2.77 8.86
N ILE A 68 -2.51 1.75 9.37
CA ILE A 68 -3.72 1.22 8.76
C ILE A 68 -4.87 1.36 9.75
N LEU A 69 -5.91 2.07 9.34
CA LEU A 69 -7.17 2.18 10.07
C LEU A 69 -8.18 1.27 9.38
N ASP A 70 -8.42 0.10 9.95
CA ASP A 70 -9.34 -0.89 9.38
C ASP A 70 -10.37 -1.35 10.41
N LYS A 71 -11.63 -1.43 9.98
CA LYS A 71 -12.75 -1.98 10.75
C LYS A 71 -12.82 -3.51 10.65
N GLY A 72 -12.42 -4.09 9.51
CA GLY A 72 -12.66 -5.49 9.17
C GLY A 72 -11.58 -6.47 9.63
N ALA A 73 -10.55 -6.01 10.34
CA ALA A 73 -9.37 -6.79 10.72
C ALA A 73 -8.67 -7.52 9.55
N SER A 74 -8.89 -7.07 8.30
CA SER A 74 -8.36 -7.67 7.09
C SER A 74 -6.84 -7.62 7.04
N TYR A 75 -6.25 -6.59 7.64
CA TYR A 75 -4.80 -6.34 7.64
C TYR A 75 -4.07 -6.95 8.83
N LYS A 76 -4.79 -7.54 9.81
CA LYS A 76 -4.19 -8.10 11.04
C LYS A 76 -3.06 -9.08 10.75
N LYS A 77 -3.29 -10.00 9.80
CA LYS A 77 -2.31 -11.02 9.42
C LYS A 77 -1.05 -10.39 8.81
N LEU A 78 -1.21 -9.40 7.94
CA LEU A 78 -0.10 -8.69 7.31
C LEU A 78 0.72 -7.90 8.34
N THR A 79 0.05 -7.16 9.22
CA THR A 79 0.73 -6.40 10.28
C THR A 79 1.57 -7.31 11.18
N LEU A 80 1.02 -8.45 11.61
CA LEU A 80 1.75 -9.40 12.45
C LEU A 80 2.89 -10.09 11.70
N SER A 81 2.71 -10.40 10.40
CA SER A 81 3.74 -11.03 9.58
C SER A 81 4.95 -10.13 9.36
N LEU A 82 4.74 -8.81 9.28
CA LEU A 82 5.80 -7.82 9.16
C LEU A 82 6.41 -7.42 10.52
N GLY A 83 6.04 -8.10 11.62
CA GLY A 83 6.51 -7.77 12.97
C GLY A 83 5.94 -6.47 13.53
N GLY A 84 4.86 -5.95 12.94
CA GLY A 84 4.18 -4.74 13.38
C GLY A 84 3.23 -4.97 14.55
N THR A 85 2.81 -3.87 15.17
CA THR A 85 1.87 -3.89 16.29
C THR A 85 0.43 -3.81 15.80
N TYR A 86 -0.36 -4.84 16.07
CA TYR A 86 -1.81 -4.79 15.85
C TYR A 86 -2.51 -4.34 17.14
N MET A 87 -3.24 -3.23 17.05
CA MET A 87 -4.00 -2.68 18.17
C MET A 87 -5.50 -2.71 17.85
N THR A 88 -6.33 -2.96 18.86
CA THR A 88 -7.79 -2.95 18.75
C THR A 88 -8.37 -1.79 19.54
N HIS A 89 -9.60 -1.38 19.24
CA HIS A 89 -10.32 -0.33 19.98
C HIS A 89 -10.37 -0.57 21.50
N ALA A 90 -10.30 -1.82 21.96
CA ALA A 90 -10.28 -2.16 23.38
C ALA A 90 -8.91 -1.96 24.05
N ASN A 91 -7.82 -2.02 23.28
CA ASN A 91 -6.44 -1.89 23.76
C ASN A 91 -5.79 -0.53 23.40
N ILE A 92 -6.54 0.37 22.78
CA ILE A 92 -6.06 1.69 22.39
C ILE A 92 -6.62 2.72 23.38
N PHE A 93 -5.73 3.30 24.17
CA PHE A 93 -6.04 4.43 25.03
C PHE A 93 -5.53 5.71 24.36
N LEU A 94 -6.38 6.34 23.54
CA LEU A 94 -6.09 7.63 22.93
C LEU A 94 -6.79 8.73 23.72
N ASN A 95 -6.01 9.55 24.41
CA ASN A 95 -6.50 10.79 25.00
C ASN A 95 -6.09 11.96 24.10
N PRO A 96 -7.03 12.67 23.44
CA PRO A 96 -6.74 13.79 22.56
C PRO A 96 -6.18 15.02 23.29
N PHE A 97 -6.25 15.06 24.62
CA PHE A 97 -5.75 16.15 25.46
C PHE A 97 -4.37 15.86 26.07
N THR A 98 -3.66 14.84 25.59
CA THR A 98 -2.31 14.50 26.08
C THR A 98 -1.26 15.57 25.80
N HIS A 99 -1.55 16.53 24.92
CA HIS A 99 -0.66 17.62 24.55
C HIS A 99 -1.11 18.99 25.11
N LEU A 100 -2.17 19.03 25.93
CA LEU A 100 -2.49 20.22 26.74
C LEU A 100 -1.68 20.21 28.03
#